data_AF-A0A8S0YWP6-F1
#
_entry.id   AF-A0A8S0YWP6-F1
#
_cell.length_a   1.000
_cell.length_b   1.000
_cell.length_c   1.000
_cell.angle_alpha   90.00
_cell.angle_beta   90.00
_cell.angle_gamma   90.00
#
_symmetry.space_group_name_H-M   'P 1'
#
loop_
_entity.id
_entity.type
_entity.pdbx_description
1 polymer ?
#
loop_
_entity_poly.entity_id
_entity_poly.type
_entity_poly.pdbx_seq_one_letter_code
_entity_poly.pdbx_strand_id
1 'polypeptide(L)'
;MSTLPKDALNNPILRSDSSDNAPYFPIYVVTAVMAGVFVVGPIVVPRGPHRGLIRVSLMLTTISLWLFWVTIYIAQINPLMGPRMDNASLAWIGYCWGEDPKKVGLRLGLPPDSDIPELPVGPPEPPPEF
;
A
#
# COMPACT_ATOMS: atom_id res chain seq x y z
N MET A 1 -17.69 6.81 17.30
CA MET A 1 -17.88 8.17 16.77
C MET A 1 -17.93 9.14 17.95
N SER A 2 -16.77 9.39 18.56
CA SER A 2 -16.62 10.26 19.74
C SER A 2 -16.28 11.66 19.25
N THR A 3 -17.19 12.61 19.48
CA THR A 3 -17.01 14.01 19.08
C THR A 3 -15.84 14.64 19.82
N LEU A 4 -14.72 14.85 19.13
CA LEU A 4 -13.59 15.65 19.63
C LEU A 4 -14.01 17.13 19.75
N PRO A 5 -13.54 17.84 20.79
CA PRO A 5 -13.85 19.26 21.00
C PRO A 5 -13.37 20.10 19.81
N LYS A 6 -14.20 21.07 19.38
CA LYS A 6 -13.96 21.94 18.21
C LYS A 6 -12.64 22.71 18.30
N ASP A 7 -12.15 22.86 19.52
CA ASP A 7 -10.91 23.56 19.89
C ASP A 7 -9.67 22.78 19.40
N ALA A 8 -9.75 21.45 19.34
CA ALA A 8 -8.70 20.57 18.82
C ALA A 8 -8.63 20.57 17.28
N LEU A 9 -9.73 20.91 16.59
CA LEU A 9 -9.82 21.00 15.12
C LEU A 9 -9.06 22.21 14.53
N ASN A 10 -8.64 23.15 15.38
CA ASN A 10 -7.88 24.33 14.99
C ASN A 10 -6.37 24.04 14.87
N ASN A 11 -5.91 22.86 15.32
CA ASN A 11 -4.55 22.41 15.11
C ASN A 11 -4.39 21.83 13.68
N PRO A 12 -3.45 22.33 12.86
CA PRO A 12 -3.24 21.83 11.49
C PRO A 12 -2.90 20.35 11.42
N ILE A 13 -2.27 19.76 12.44
CA ILE A 13 -1.92 18.33 12.49
C ILE A 13 -3.17 17.46 12.66
N LEU A 14 -4.11 17.86 13.53
CA LEU A 14 -5.35 17.12 13.73
C LEU A 14 -6.36 17.35 12.59
N ARG A 15 -6.14 18.39 11.77
CA ARG A 15 -6.98 18.70 10.61
C ARG A 15 -6.60 17.88 9.37
N SER A 16 -5.33 17.50 9.20
CA SER A 16 -4.94 16.56 8.12
C SER A 16 -5.49 15.15 8.37
N ASP A 17 -5.58 14.75 9.65
CA ASP A 17 -6.20 13.51 10.13
C ASP A 17 -7.72 13.64 10.32
N SER A 18 -8.37 14.55 9.59
CA SER A 18 -9.84 14.63 9.56
C SER A 18 -10.39 14.39 8.16
N SER A 19 -9.53 14.41 7.14
CA SER A 19 -9.81 13.90 5.79
C SER A 19 -9.53 12.39 5.70
N ASP A 20 -10.16 11.62 6.60
CA ASP A 20 -9.84 10.21 6.94
C ASP A 20 -10.25 9.17 5.89
N ASN A 21 -10.33 9.57 4.63
CA ASN A 21 -10.75 8.71 3.53
C ASN A 21 -9.56 8.07 2.80
N ALA A 22 -8.32 8.45 3.14
CA ALA A 22 -7.11 7.97 2.50
C ALA A 22 -7.00 6.43 2.44
N PRO A 23 -7.28 5.66 3.51
CA PRO A 23 -7.22 4.20 3.44
C PRO A 23 -8.42 3.56 2.73
N TYR A 24 -9.51 4.29 2.48
CA TYR A 24 -10.72 3.74 1.84
C TYR A 24 -10.83 4.11 0.36
N PHE A 25 -10.12 5.14 -0.07
CA PHE A 25 -10.07 5.57 -1.48
C PHE A 25 -9.80 4.43 -2.47
N PRO A 26 -8.75 3.59 -2.31
CA PRO A 26 -8.49 2.51 -3.26
C PRO A 26 -9.57 1.41 -3.25
N ILE A 27 -10.24 1.17 -2.12
CA ILE A 27 -11.39 0.26 -2.04
C ILE A 27 -12.48 0.70 -2.99
N TYR A 28 -12.83 1.98 -3.00
CA TYR A 28 -13.92 2.50 -3.84
C TYR A 28 -13.57 2.44 -5.33
N VAL A 29 -12.33 2.80 -5.69
CA VAL A 29 -11.87 2.78 -7.09
C VAL A 29 -11.85 1.36 -7.64
N VAL A 30 -11.21 0.42 -6.94
CA VAL A 30 -11.08 -0.95 -7.41
C VAL A 30 -12.43 -1.67 -7.45
N THR A 31 -13.30 -1.42 -6.46
CA THR A 31 -14.66 -1.98 -6.45
C THR A 31 -15.49 -1.45 -7.60
N ALA A 32 -15.42 -0.15 -7.92
CA ALA A 32 -16.15 0.42 -9.06
C ALA A 32 -15.69 -0.18 -10.40
N VAL A 33 -14.38 -0.33 -10.61
CA VAL A 33 -13.81 -0.93 -11.81
C VAL A 33 -14.24 -2.40 -11.95
N MET A 34 -14.10 -3.19 -10.89
CA MET A 34 -14.42 -4.62 -10.91
C MET A 34 -15.93 -4.87 -11.01
N ALA A 35 -16.76 -4.03 -10.38
CA ALA A 35 -18.21 -4.07 -10.56
C ALA A 35 -18.61 -3.74 -12.01
N GLY A 36 -17.93 -2.77 -12.63
CA GLY A 36 -18.08 -2.49 -14.07
C GLY A 36 -17.76 -3.71 -14.92
N VAL A 37 -16.63 -4.38 -14.67
CA VAL A 37 -16.25 -5.62 -15.38
C VAL A 37 -17.27 -6.74 -15.15
N PHE A 38 -17.80 -6.88 -13.94
CA PHE A 38 -18.83 -7.87 -13.61
C PHE A 38 -20.12 -7.64 -14.40
N VAL A 39 -20.53 -6.39 -14.61
CA VAL A 39 -21.75 -6.07 -15.36
C VAL A 39 -21.52 -6.11 -16.88
N VAL A 40 -20.41 -5.55 -17.36
CA VAL A 40 -20.11 -5.40 -18.79
C VAL A 40 -19.66 -6.73 -19.42
N GLY A 41 -18.84 -7.52 -18.71
CA GLY A 41 -18.30 -8.78 -19.19
C GLY A 41 -19.36 -9.73 -19.78
N PRO A 42 -20.45 -10.06 -19.06
CA PRO A 42 -21.53 -10.93 -19.54
C PRO A 42 -22.34 -10.39 -20.73
N ILE A 43 -22.36 -9.06 -20.91
CA ILE A 43 -23.06 -8.38 -22.00
C ILE A 43 -22.27 -8.48 -23.31
N VAL A 44 -20.95 -8.37 -23.21
CA VAL A 44 -20.02 -8.38 -24.36
C VAL A 44 -19.81 -9.80 -24.93
N VAL A 45 -20.24 -10.86 -24.23
CA VAL A 45 -20.07 -12.25 -24.70
C VAL A 45 -20.84 -12.51 -26.01
N PRO A 46 -20.13 -12.86 -27.12
CA PRO A 46 -20.73 -13.14 -28.41
C PRO A 46 -21.65 -14.36 -28.35
N ARG A 47 -22.59 -14.45 -29.30
CA ARG A 47 -23.56 -15.55 -29.34
C ARG A 47 -22.83 -16.83 -29.80
N GLY A 48 -22.86 -17.86 -28.96
CA GLY A 48 -22.30 -19.18 -29.25
C GLY A 48 -22.99 -20.29 -28.44
N PRO A 49 -22.77 -21.58 -28.79
CA PRO A 49 -23.44 -22.72 -28.16
C PRO A 49 -23.22 -22.83 -26.64
N HIS A 50 -22.06 -22.36 -26.16
CA HIS A 50 -21.61 -22.45 -24.77
C HIS A 50 -21.63 -21.09 -24.04
N ARG A 51 -22.47 -20.15 -24.50
CA ARG A 51 -22.55 -18.78 -23.97
C ARG A 51 -22.88 -18.71 -22.48
N GLY A 52 -23.71 -19.62 -21.99
CA GLY A 52 -24.07 -19.69 -20.57
C GLY A 52 -22.84 -19.96 -19.69
N LEU A 53 -22.01 -20.92 -20.10
CA LEU A 53 -20.79 -21.28 -19.36
C LEU A 53 -19.79 -20.12 -19.33
N ILE A 54 -19.56 -19.45 -20.46
CA ILE A 54 -18.64 -18.29 -20.53
C ILE A 54 -19.12 -17.15 -19.62
N ARG A 55 -20.42 -16.88 -19.56
CA ARG A 55 -20.97 -15.84 -18.69
C ARG A 55 -20.77 -16.15 -17.22
N VAL A 56 -21.05 -17.39 -16.83
CA VAL A 56 -20.91 -17.83 -15.44
C VAL A 56 -19.43 -17.87 -15.04
N SER A 57 -18.54 -18.36 -15.90
CA SER A 57 -17.10 -18.37 -15.60
C SER A 57 -16.55 -16.95 -15.45
N LEU A 58 -16.91 -16.01 -16.33
CA LEU A 58 -16.52 -14.60 -16.21
C LEU A 58 -17.03 -13.95 -14.92
N MET A 59 -18.29 -14.21 -14.56
CA MET A 59 -18.87 -13.68 -13.32
C MET A 59 -18.22 -14.28 -12.08
N LEU A 60 -18.00 -15.59 -12.07
CA LEU A 60 -17.36 -16.32 -10.97
C LEU A 60 -15.91 -15.89 -10.76
N THR A 61 -15.15 -15.69 -11.85
CA THR A 61 -13.77 -15.20 -11.79
C THR A 61 -13.72 -13.76 -11.31
N THR A 62 -14.61 -12.89 -11.79
CA THR A 62 -14.59 -11.47 -11.38
C THR A 62 -14.93 -11.32 -9.89
N ILE A 63 -15.92 -12.07 -9.39
CA ILE A 63 -16.28 -11.99 -7.97
C ILE A 63 -15.22 -12.64 -7.07
N SER A 64 -14.57 -13.73 -7.50
CA SER A 64 -13.52 -14.37 -6.71
C SER A 64 -12.26 -13.51 -6.62
N LEU A 65 -11.84 -12.89 -7.73
CA LEU A 65 -10.73 -11.92 -7.72
C LEU A 65 -11.06 -10.70 -6.87
N TRP A 66 -12.29 -10.18 -6.93
CA TRP A 66 -12.68 -9.04 -6.10
C TRP A 66 -12.65 -9.39 -4.61
N LEU A 67 -13.22 -10.52 -4.19
CA LEU A 67 -13.17 -10.99 -2.80
C LEU A 67 -11.74 -11.22 -2.32
N PHE A 68 -10.89 -11.86 -3.14
CA PHE A 68 -9.48 -12.05 -2.84
C PHE A 68 -8.78 -10.71 -2.62
N TRP A 69 -8.95 -9.76 -3.55
CA TRP A 69 -8.33 -8.44 -3.48
C TRP A 69 -8.78 -7.65 -2.24
N VAL A 70 -10.08 -7.60 -1.95
CA VAL A 70 -10.61 -6.88 -0.77
C VAL A 70 -10.08 -7.50 0.52
N THR A 71 -10.00 -8.82 0.59
CA THR A 71 -9.50 -9.52 1.79
C THR A 71 -8.04 -9.18 2.08
N ILE A 72 -7.16 -9.25 1.06
CA ILE A 72 -5.74 -8.89 1.25
C ILE A 72 -5.57 -7.40 1.58
N TYR A 73 -6.43 -6.54 1.03
CA TYR A 73 -6.39 -5.11 1.30
C TYR A 73 -6.79 -4.78 2.74
N ILE A 74 -7.88 -5.37 3.25
CA ILE A 74 -8.34 -5.18 4.63
C ILE A 74 -7.29 -5.66 5.63
N ALA A 75 -6.58 -6.75 5.32
CA ALA A 75 -5.52 -7.28 6.17
C ALA A 75 -4.38 -6.26 6.43
N GLN A 76 -4.26 -5.22 5.60
CA GLN A 76 -3.21 -4.21 5.69
C GLN A 76 -3.68 -2.86 6.26
N ILE A 77 -5.00 -2.62 6.45
CA ILE A 77 -5.52 -1.31 6.90
C ILE A 77 -5.12 -0.98 8.35
N ASN A 78 -4.84 -1.99 9.18
CA ASN A 78 -4.31 -1.81 10.54
C ASN A 78 -3.24 -2.86 10.81
N PRO A 79 -1.99 -2.66 10.35
CA PRO A 79 -0.94 -3.65 10.52
C PRO A 79 -0.54 -3.74 12.01
N LEU A 80 -0.71 -4.91 12.60
CA LEU A 80 -0.33 -5.17 14.01
C LEU A 80 1.15 -5.52 14.16
N MET A 81 1.82 -5.87 13.05
CA MET A 81 3.24 -6.20 13.02
C MET A 81 3.91 -5.46 11.88
N GLY A 82 4.98 -4.73 12.21
CA GLY A 82 5.89 -4.16 11.22
C GLY A 82 6.87 -5.22 10.69
N PRO A 83 7.48 -4.99 9.51
CA PRO A 83 8.52 -5.86 8.98
C PRO A 83 9.72 -5.93 9.95
N ARG A 84 10.21 -7.15 10.22
CA ARG A 84 11.44 -7.35 11.00
C ARG A 84 12.57 -7.66 10.04
N MET A 85 13.59 -6.80 10.04
CA MET A 85 14.73 -6.91 9.16
C MET A 85 15.99 -6.52 9.93
N ASP A 86 17.15 -7.02 9.49
CA ASP A 86 18.42 -6.67 10.10
C ASP A 86 18.69 -5.17 10.01
N ASN A 87 19.37 -4.64 11.03
CA ASN A 87 19.63 -3.20 11.15
C ASN A 87 20.47 -2.68 9.98
N ALA A 88 21.38 -3.50 9.43
CA ALA A 88 22.15 -3.13 8.25
C ALA A 88 21.25 -2.94 7.03
N SER A 89 20.31 -3.86 6.79
CA SER A 89 19.36 -3.76 5.68
C SER A 89 18.40 -2.57 5.84
N LEU A 90 17.99 -2.24 7.07
CA LEU A 90 17.16 -1.05 7.33
C LEU A 90 17.93 0.25 7.00
N ALA A 91 19.22 0.31 7.34
CA ALA A 91 20.09 1.43 7.01
C ALA A 91 20.27 1.58 5.49
N TRP A 92 20.42 0.47 4.75
CA TRP A 92 20.46 0.46 3.29
C TRP A 92 19.16 0.93 2.65
N ILE A 93 17.99 0.50 3.14
CA ILE A 93 16.70 0.96 2.62
C ILE A 93 16.51 2.46 2.86
N GLY A 94 16.86 2.96 4.05
CA GLY A 94 16.82 4.39 4.35
C GLY A 94 17.72 5.19 3.40
N TYR A 95 18.93 4.69 3.13
CA TYR A 95 19.84 5.27 2.15
C TYR A 95 19.26 5.32 0.73
N CYS A 96 18.69 4.21 0.24
CA CYS A 96 18.02 4.15 -1.07
C CYS A 96 16.81 5.11 -1.16
N TRP A 97 16.20 5.44 -0.03
CA TRP A 97 15.08 6.39 0.08
C TRP A 97 15.53 7.84 0.33
N GLY A 98 16.84 8.12 0.31
CA GLY A 98 17.40 9.46 0.43
C GLY A 98 17.56 9.98 1.87
N GLU A 99 17.48 9.09 2.88
CA GLU A 99 17.79 9.45 4.25
C GLU A 99 19.29 9.35 4.55
N ASP A 100 19.80 10.27 5.38
CA ASP A 100 21.19 10.20 5.82
C ASP A 100 21.41 8.92 6.65
N PRO A 101 22.38 8.08 6.29
CA PRO A 101 22.60 6.79 6.94
C PRO A 101 22.86 6.90 8.45
N LYS A 102 23.48 8.01 8.88
CA LYS A 102 23.72 8.33 10.29
C LYS A 102 22.44 8.62 11.08
N LYS A 103 21.44 9.26 10.43
CA LYS A 103 20.13 9.55 11.04
C LYS A 103 19.31 8.28 11.21
N VAL A 104 19.40 7.36 10.25
CA VAL A 104 18.75 6.05 10.30
C VAL A 104 19.34 5.20 11.42
N GLY A 105 20.67 5.07 11.49
CA GLY A 105 21.36 4.36 12.58
C GLY A 105 21.01 4.90 13.97
N LEU A 106 20.94 6.24 14.12
CA LEU A 106 20.52 6.89 15.37
C LEU A 106 19.08 6.52 15.76
N ARG A 107 18.16 6.45 14.79
CA ARG A 107 16.75 6.08 15.02
C ARG A 107 16.57 4.62 15.40
N LEU A 108 17.49 3.77 14.99
CA LEU A 108 17.51 2.35 15.33
C LEU A 108 18.23 2.07 16.67
N GLY A 109 18.73 3.10 17.35
CA GLY A 109 19.46 2.96 18.62
C GLY A 109 20.84 2.30 18.46
N LEU A 110 21.38 2.34 17.25
CA LEU A 110 22.62 1.68 16.90
C LEU A 110 23.81 2.51 17.44
N PRO A 111 24.78 1.89 18.14
CA PRO A 111 25.96 2.62 18.59
C PRO A 111 26.71 3.23 17.39
N PRO A 112 27.31 4.43 17.54
CA PRO A 112 28.01 5.12 16.45
C PRO A 112 29.12 4.31 15.77
N ASP A 113 29.65 3.30 16.47
CA ASP A 113 30.73 2.39 16.03
C ASP A 113 30.24 1.01 15.57
N SER A 114 28.94 0.83 15.35
CA SER A 114 28.41 -0.43 14.83
C SER A 114 28.90 -0.71 13.41
N ASP A 115 29.19 -1.98 13.11
CA ASP A 115 29.60 -2.51 11.79
C ASP A 115 28.48 -2.37 10.74
N ILE A 116 27.96 -1.17 10.51
CA ILE A 116 27.21 -0.88 9.28
C ILE A 116 28.26 -0.95 8.17
N PRO A 117 28.08 -1.79 7.12
CA PRO A 117 28.95 -1.76 5.94
C PRO A 117 29.04 -0.31 5.49
N GLU A 118 30.24 0.28 5.44
CA GLU A 118 30.43 1.71 5.20
C GLU A 118 29.53 2.18 4.05
N LEU A 119 28.40 2.79 4.39
CA LEU A 119 27.46 3.28 3.41
C LEU A 119 28.20 4.38 2.65
N PRO A 120 28.24 4.34 1.30
CA PRO A 120 28.94 5.35 0.52
C PRO A 120 28.49 6.73 1.00
N VAL A 121 29.42 7.53 1.53
CA VAL A 121 29.12 8.80 2.23
C VAL A 121 28.74 9.92 1.24
N GLY A 122 28.30 9.56 0.04
CA GLY A 122 27.87 10.45 -1.03
C GLY A 122 26.35 10.38 -1.25
N PRO A 123 25.79 11.30 -2.04
CA PRO A 123 24.47 11.11 -2.62
C PRO A 123 24.40 9.73 -3.30
N PRO A 124 23.27 9.03 -3.27
CA PRO A 124 23.10 7.79 -4.00
C PRO A 124 23.51 8.02 -5.45
N GLU A 125 24.58 7.34 -5.89
CA GLU A 125 24.96 7.37 -7.29
C GLU A 125 23.73 6.93 -8.11
N PRO A 126 23.41 7.64 -9.20
CA PRO A 126 22.30 7.25 -10.05
C PRO A 126 22.52 5.78 -10.46
N PRO A 127 21.46 4.96 -10.48
CA PRO A 127 21.56 3.58 -10.94
C PRO A 127 22.29 3.57 -12.30
N PRO A 128 23.16 2.59 -12.58
CA PRO A 128 23.76 2.48 -13.91
C PRO A 128 22.62 2.43 -14.94
N GLU A 129 22.55 3.45 -15.79
CA GLU A 129 21.64 3.45 -16.93
C GLU A 129 22.07 2.29 -17.84
N PHE A 130 21.19 1.29 -17.98
CA PHE A 130 21.32 0.26 -19.00
C PHE A 130 20.85 0.79 -20.35
#